data_AF-A0A968N0T5-F1
#
_entry.id   AF-A0A968N0T5-F1
#
_cell.length_a   1.000
_cell.length_b   1.000
_cell.length_c   1.000
_cell.angle_alpha   90.00
_cell.angle_beta   90.00
_cell.angle_gamma   90.00
#
_symmetry.space_group_name_H-M   'P 1'
#
loop_
_entity.id
_entity.type
_entity.pdbx_description
1 polymer ?
#
loop_
_entity_poly.entity_id
_entity_poly.type
_entity_poly.pdbx_seq_one_letter_code
_entity_poly.pdbx_strand_id
1 'polypeptide(L)' 'MLEKLAALPESLQAEVLHYIEVLSERYAATHAENKSIQKKRQAGLLKGRIWMADDFDAPLEDFKGYR' A
#
# COMPACT_ATOMS: atom_id res chain seq x y z
N MET A 1 -10.67 -26.22 15.01
CA MET A 1 -11.11 -25.61 13.73
C MET A 1 -11.53 -26.69 12.73
N LEU A 2 -10.69 -27.71 12.47
CA LEU A 2 -11.05 -28.84 11.60
C LEU A 2 -12.24 -29.68 12.10
N GLU A 3 -12.40 -29.85 13.42
CA GLU A 3 -13.53 -30.62 13.96
C GLU A 3 -14.90 -30.02 13.65
N LYS A 4 -14.98 -28.69 13.53
CA LYS A 4 -16.23 -28.00 13.18
C LYS A 4 -16.57 -28.16 11.69
N LEU A 5 -15.56 -28.32 10.84
CA LEU A 5 -15.73 -28.60 9.41
C LEU A 5 -16.21 -30.04 9.16
N ALA A 6 -15.68 -31.00 9.92
CA ALA A 6 -16.10 -32.40 9.84
C ALA A 6 -17.52 -32.66 10.40
N ALA A 7 -17.99 -31.81 11.32
CA ALA A 7 -19.33 -31.91 11.90
C ALA A 7 -20.46 -31.32 11.01
N LEU A 8 -20.11 -30.64 9.91
CA LEU A 8 -21.08 -30.03 9.01
C LEU A 8 -21.61 -31.05 7.99
N PRO A 9 -22.89 -30.97 7.58
CA PRO A 9 -23.43 -31.78 6.50
C PRO A 9 -22.72 -31.46 5.17
N GLU A 10 -22.64 -32.46 4.29
CA GLU A 10 -21.87 -32.43 3.04
C GLU A 10 -22.19 -31.24 2.13
N SER A 11 -23.46 -30.82 2.10
CA SER A 11 -23.92 -29.61 1.40
C SER A 11 -23.21 -28.31 1.83
N LEU A 12 -23.00 -28.13 3.14
CA LEU A 12 -22.34 -26.93 3.68
C LEU A 12 -20.82 -27.01 3.52
N GLN A 13 -20.25 -28.21 3.48
CA GLN A 13 -18.82 -28.38 3.20
C GLN A 13 -18.47 -27.95 1.77
N ALA A 14 -19.36 -28.22 0.80
CA ALA A 14 -19.19 -27.79 -0.58
C ALA A 14 -19.19 -26.26 -0.72
N GLU A 15 -20.11 -25.58 -0.01
CA GLU A 15 -20.18 -24.11 -0.01
C GLU A 15 -18.93 -23.48 0.65
N VAL A 16 -18.45 -24.07 1.74
CA VAL A 16 -17.21 -23.63 2.39
C VAL A 16 -16.00 -23.84 1.48
N LEU A 17 -15.91 -24.97 0.78
CA LEU A 17 -14.84 -25.23 -0.18
C LEU A 17 -14.82 -24.16 -1.28
N HIS A 18 -15.98 -23.89 -1.88
CA HIS A 18 -16.11 -22.86 -2.90
C HIS A 18 -15.71 -21.48 -2.37
N TYR A 19 -16.12 -21.14 -1.14
CA TYR A 19 -15.76 -19.87 -0.54
C TYR A 19 -14.26 -19.74 -0.27
N ILE A 20 -13.59 -20.83 0.15
CA ILE A 20 -12.14 -20.87 0.35
C ILE A 20 -11.39 -20.63 -0.97
N GLU A 21 -11.86 -21.22 -2.07
CA GLU A 21 -11.29 -20.99 -3.41
C GLU A 21 -11.38 -19.51 -3.79
N VAL A 22 -12.58 -18.91 -3.68
CA VAL A 22 -12.82 -17.50 -3.97
C VAL A 22 -11.97 -16.57 -3.08
N LEU A 23 -11.84 -16.89 -1.78
CA LEU A 23 -10.99 -16.12 -0.87
C LEU A 23 -9.52 -16.21 -1.26
N SER A 24 -9.05 -17.39 -1.64
CA SER A 24 -7.66 -17.64 -2.04
C SER A 24 -7.31 -16.88 -3.32
N GLU A 25 -8.20 -16.89 -4.32
CA GLU A 25 -8.03 -16.14 -5.57
C GLU A 25 -8.00 -14.62 -5.34
N ARG A 26 -8.93 -14.09 -4.53
CA ARG A 26 -8.96 -12.67 -4.17
C ARG A 26 -7.72 -12.24 -3.40
N TYR A 27 -7.26 -13.07 -2.47
CA TYR A 27 -6.04 -12.81 -1.73
C TYR A 27 -4.82 -12.83 -2.65
N ALA A 28 -4.70 -13.80 -3.56
CA ALA A 28 -3.61 -13.86 -4.53
C ALA A 28 -3.59 -12.64 -5.47
N ALA A 29 -4.75 -12.21 -5.98
CA ALA A 29 -4.87 -11.04 -6.85
C ALA A 29 -4.45 -9.74 -6.13
N THR A 30 -4.98 -9.50 -4.93
CA THR A 30 -4.67 -8.30 -4.13
C THR A 30 -3.24 -8.27 -3.59
N HIS A 31 -2.66 -9.44 -3.27
CA HIS A 31 -1.26 -9.52 -2.84
C HIS A 31 -0.26 -9.45 -4.00
N ALA A 32 -0.62 -9.95 -5.19
CA ALA A 32 0.20 -9.80 -6.38
C ALA A 32 0.34 -8.32 -6.76
N GLU A 33 -0.76 -7.54 -6.70
CA GLU A 33 -0.73 -6.10 -6.95
C GLU A 33 0.13 -5.34 -5.92
N ASN A 34 0.01 -5.66 -4.63
CA ASN A 34 0.79 -5.00 -3.58
C ASN A 34 2.28 -5.40 -3.56
N LYS A 35 2.64 -6.59 -4.08
CA LYS A 35 4.05 -7.00 -4.25
C LYS A 35 4.65 -6.51 -5.55
N SER A 36 3.84 -6.26 -6.58
CA SER A 36 4.32 -5.72 -7.83
C SER A 36 4.58 -4.21 -7.68
N ILE A 37 5.87 -3.87 -7.60
CA ILE A 37 6.38 -2.56 -7.95
C ILE A 37 6.08 -1.46 -6.92
N GLN A 38 6.49 -1.67 -5.66
CA GLN A 38 7.09 -0.54 -4.93
C GLN A 38 8.42 -0.22 -5.62
N LYS A 39 8.38 0.55 -6.72
CA LYS A 39 9.58 1.10 -7.36
C LYS A 39 10.41 1.76 -6.25
N LYS A 40 11.61 1.24 -6.01
CA LYS A 40 12.53 1.85 -5.05
C LYS A 40 12.71 3.31 -5.46
N ARG A 41 12.38 4.24 -4.56
CA ARG A 41 12.56 5.67 -4.81
C ARG A 41 14.07 5.91 -4.98
N GLN A 42 14.45 6.54 -6.08
CA GLN A 42 15.83 6.95 -6.30
C GLN A 42 16.06 8.31 -5.66
N ALA A 43 17.01 8.40 -4.73
CA ALA A 43 17.43 9.68 -4.16
C ALA A 43 17.93 10.61 -5.27
N GLY A 44 17.48 11.87 -5.26
CA GLY A 44 17.88 12.85 -6.26
C GLY A 44 17.24 12.70 -7.65
N LEU A 45 16.18 11.90 -7.81
CA LEU A 45 15.45 11.74 -9.09
C LEU A 45 15.03 13.09 -9.74
N LEU A 46 14.78 14.10 -8.91
CA LEU A 46 14.36 15.44 -9.34
C LEU A 46 15.49 16.49 -9.22
N LYS A 47 16.75 16.07 -9.05
CA LYS A 47 17.88 17.01 -8.96
C LYS A 47 17.96 17.84 -10.25
N GLY A 48 17.98 19.17 -10.11
CA GLY A 48 18.01 20.11 -11.25
C GLY A 48 16.68 20.23 -12.01
N ARG A 49 15.57 19.71 -11.47
CA ARG A 49 14.22 19.91 -12.01
C ARG A 49 13.43 20.98 -11.25
N ILE A 50 14.00 21.48 -10.16
CA ILE A 50 13.40 22.50 -9.30
C ILE A 50 14.23 23.76 -9.48
N TRP A 51 13.55 24.86 -9.80
CA TRP A 51 14.13 26.20 -9.73
C TRP A 51 13.89 26.75 -8.33
N MET A 52 14.94 27.27 -7.71
CA MET A 52 14.92 27.93 -6.40
C MET A 52 15.41 29.35 -6.62
N ALA A 53 14.72 30.32 -6.04
CA ALA A 53 15.13 31.72 -6.10
C ALA A 53 16.41 31.93 -5.28
N ASP A 54 17.26 32.87 -5.70
CA ASP A 54 18.54 33.15 -5.06
C ASP A 54 18.39 33.66 -3.60
N ASP A 55 17.21 34.16 -3.25
CA ASP A 55 16.84 34.72 -1.95
C ASP A 55 16.00 33.75 -1.10
N PHE A 56 15.92 32.47 -1.44
CA PHE A 56 15.08 31.49 -0.71
C PHE A 56 15.35 31.44 0.80
N ASP A 57 16.60 31.57 1.21
CA ASP A 57 17.01 31.56 2.62
C ASP A 57 16.85 32.93 3.30
N ALA A 58 16.42 33.96 2.58
CA ALA A 58 16.23 35.29 3.15
C ALA A 58 15.01 35.31 4.10
N PRO A 59 15.10 36.07 5.22
CA PRO A 59 13.96 36.21 6.12
C PRO A 59 12.84 36.97 5.42
N LEU A 60 11.62 36.45 5.54
CA LEU A 60 10.41 37.17 5.15
C LEU A 60 10.31 38.48 5.93
N GLU A 61 9.84 39.55 5.26
CA GLU A 61 9.85 40.88 5.85
C GLU A 61 9.07 40.96 7.16
N ASP A 62 7.93 40.27 7.23
CA ASP A 62 7.07 40.18 8.40
C ASP A 62 7.71 39.41 9.57
N PHE A 63 8.76 38.63 9.30
CA PHE A 63 9.42 37.76 10.27
C PHE A 63 10.78 38.31 10.74
N LYS A 64 11.19 39.51 10.29
CA LYS A 64 12.47 40.15 10.69
C LYS A 64 12.59 40.37 12.21
N GLY A 65 11.48 40.43 12.94
CA GLY A 65 11.44 40.63 14.40
C GLY A 65 11.45 39.35 15.25
N TYR A 66 11.43 38.16 14.65
CA TYR A 66 11.35 36.87 15.35
C TYR A 66 12.68 36.09 15.37
N ARG A 67 13.78 36.74 15.00
CA ARG A 67 15.10 36.11 14.90
C ARG A 67 15.86 36.12 16.22
#